data_AF-A0AAV3X6F0-F1
#
_entry.id   AF-A0AAV3X6F0-F1
#
_cell.length_a   1.000
_cell.length_b   1.000
_cell.length_c   1.000
_cell.angle_alpha   90.00
_cell.angle_beta   90.00
_cell.angle_gamma   90.00
#
_symmetry.space_group_name_H-M   'P 1'
#
loop_
_entity.id
_entity.type
_entity.pdbx_description
1 polymer ?
#
loop_
_entity_poly.entity_id
_entity_poly.type
_entity_poly.pdbx_seq_one_letter_code
_entity_poly.pdbx_strand_id
1 'polypeptide(L)'
;MSNKKIFFYQYNCISINLIKSIVLFFFLIISIGFFITIFLINNYLFSYVYEEWLINYSQGFVRRGLPGAILLLLTNLNLDIFKLIKLFSYITFLLVYSIYLFKVRQSKKVLDLESLIVVLFLPSLILFPLHDPNAIGRKEFLFFFGLFVNLFLLKKAIKIINLHIAQDLEYEEQYLTNAINQYSRSLFICYNLLSIPTALSHESIIFLALPLNMIITSSLIGLKFPIKKVLWRTLIIYFPTIFVTFLCLIFQGNDLTPVVICQSWQEYINQYKSINCDPGYLPAKRTITLTDNVPLVLQYIGLPIRYFVMEVWTNNIYSNNGLVFLKWISAFLLCTIILMRTSSRILINSVEKIKPKIKIQNQDNRSLEFSSAIDPVHVISSFSFKYAFIPFMFSSVLYIIAQDWGRWFFMTSTSYTICLLSPSLILIEIVGNSQNKWNGWNKCPLKFLFSIYYSYFKITNWFCKWHLLQRFYVIYFVVIIFTLFVLKIPHHSHFWDWSFKPWVVDLLREEVNFVREIIRMKVNLMP
;
A
#
# COMPACT_ATOMS: atom_id res chain seq x y z
N MET A 1 18.33 54.28 -10.19
CA MET A 1 17.55 53.15 -10.76
C MET A 1 17.84 51.78 -10.10
N SER A 2 18.37 51.72 -8.85
CA SER A 2 18.72 50.44 -8.17
C SER A 2 17.84 50.03 -6.98
N ASN A 3 16.87 50.85 -6.54
CA ASN A 3 16.03 50.52 -5.38
C ASN A 3 14.74 49.72 -5.71
N LYS A 4 14.41 49.49 -6.99
CA LYS A 4 13.21 48.71 -7.38
C LYS A 4 13.39 47.18 -7.32
N LYS A 5 14.62 46.67 -7.24
CA LYS A 5 14.86 45.21 -7.13
C LYS A 5 14.72 44.66 -5.71
N ILE A 6 14.80 45.51 -4.68
CA ILE A 6 14.67 45.07 -3.27
C ILE A 6 13.19 44.88 -2.90
N PHE A 7 12.29 45.69 -3.46
CA PHE A 7 10.86 45.64 -3.10
C PHE A 7 10.12 44.41 -3.66
N PHE A 8 10.54 43.86 -4.81
CA PHE A 8 9.92 42.67 -5.39
C PHE A 8 10.35 41.35 -4.74
N TYR A 9 11.39 41.34 -3.90
CA TYR A 9 11.80 40.14 -3.16
C TYR A 9 10.97 39.93 -1.89
N GLN A 10 10.33 40.98 -1.37
CA GLN A 10 9.64 40.97 -0.08
C GLN A 10 8.16 40.57 -0.20
N TYR A 11 7.52 40.78 -1.36
CA TYR A 11 6.11 40.45 -1.60
C TYR A 11 5.86 39.06 -2.24
N ASN A 12 6.90 38.36 -2.69
CA ASN A 12 6.78 36.99 -3.24
C ASN A 12 6.92 35.88 -2.18
N CYS A 13 7.03 36.24 -0.90
CA CYS A 13 7.10 35.31 0.22
C CYS A 13 5.73 35.04 0.85
N ILE A 14 4.71 34.70 0.07
CA ILE A 14 3.79 33.70 0.61
C ILE A 14 4.68 32.51 0.93
N SER A 15 4.92 32.26 2.23
CA SER A 15 5.88 31.24 2.61
C SER A 15 5.47 29.93 1.93
N ILE A 16 6.40 29.24 1.25
CA ILE A 16 6.12 27.94 0.60
C ILE A 16 5.43 26.98 1.58
N ASN A 17 5.69 27.14 2.88
CA ASN A 17 5.02 26.43 3.96
C ASN A 17 3.51 26.73 4.07
N LEU A 18 3.08 27.96 3.85
CA LEU A 18 1.67 28.35 3.76
C LEU A 18 1.00 27.67 2.57
N ILE A 19 1.60 27.73 1.37
CA ILE A 19 1.05 27.06 0.18
C ILE A 19 0.90 25.55 0.42
N LYS A 20 1.92 24.89 0.98
CA LYS A 20 1.84 23.48 1.37
C LYS A 20 0.72 23.20 2.39
N SER A 21 0.46 24.12 3.33
CA SER A 21 -0.67 24.00 4.25
C SER A 21 -2.00 24.10 3.51
N ILE A 22 -2.14 25.06 2.59
CA ILE A 22 -3.34 25.27 1.79
C ILE A 22 -3.64 24.02 0.96
N VAL A 23 -2.64 23.46 0.27
CA VAL A 23 -2.81 22.22 -0.52
C VAL A 23 -3.26 21.06 0.35
N LEU A 24 -2.66 20.87 1.53
CA LEU A 24 -3.06 19.81 2.45
C LEU A 24 -4.49 20.03 2.98
N PHE A 25 -4.86 21.27 3.32
CA PHE A 25 -6.19 21.60 3.82
C PHE A 25 -7.26 21.43 2.73
N PHE A 26 -6.97 21.85 1.50
CA PHE A 26 -7.82 21.63 0.34
C PHE A 26 -8.06 20.13 0.10
N PHE A 27 -7.00 19.32 0.14
CA PHE A 27 -7.13 17.86 0.06
C PHE A 27 -8.01 17.28 1.17
N LEU A 28 -7.84 17.75 2.42
CA LEU A 28 -8.65 17.31 3.55
C LEU A 28 -10.14 17.65 3.36
N ILE A 29 -10.47 18.84 2.87
CA ILE A 29 -11.86 19.23 2.58
C ILE A 29 -12.49 18.27 1.57
N ILE A 30 -11.81 18.02 0.45
CA ILE A 30 -12.29 17.09 -0.60
C ILE A 30 -12.49 15.69 0.00
N SER A 31 -11.53 15.24 0.80
CA SER A 31 -11.58 13.91 1.44
C SER A 31 -12.75 13.78 2.41
N ILE A 32 -13.03 14.84 3.18
CA ILE A 32 -14.13 14.86 4.15
C ILE A 32 -15.49 14.84 3.43
N GLY A 33 -15.67 15.67 2.39
CA GLY A 33 -16.89 15.65 1.57
C GLY A 33 -17.17 14.26 1.00
N PHE A 34 -16.12 13.65 0.44
CA PHE A 34 -16.19 12.28 -0.05
C PHE A 34 -16.54 11.25 1.03
N PHE A 35 -15.94 11.33 2.22
CA PHE A 35 -16.26 10.42 3.33
C PHE A 35 -17.69 10.58 3.83
N ILE A 36 -18.21 11.81 3.86
CA ILE A 36 -19.61 12.06 4.15
C ILE A 36 -20.49 11.36 3.11
N THR A 37 -20.18 11.55 1.83
CA THR A 37 -20.93 10.93 0.72
C THR A 37 -20.93 9.40 0.80
N ILE A 38 -19.78 8.77 1.02
CA ILE A 38 -19.70 7.31 1.09
C ILE A 38 -20.31 6.75 2.38
N PHE A 39 -19.87 7.25 3.53
CA PHE A 39 -20.18 6.61 4.81
C PHE A 39 -21.57 6.98 5.34
N LEU A 40 -21.99 8.24 5.14
CA LEU A 40 -23.25 8.72 5.70
C LEU A 40 -24.40 8.62 4.70
N ILE A 41 -24.17 8.92 3.41
CA ILE A 41 -25.25 9.00 2.41
C ILE A 41 -25.44 7.67 1.70
N ASN A 42 -24.45 7.23 0.94
CA ASN A 42 -24.58 6.02 0.11
C ASN A 42 -24.74 4.78 0.97
N ASN A 43 -24.05 4.77 2.13
CA ASN A 43 -24.16 3.73 3.17
C ASN A 43 -24.04 2.29 2.61
N TYR A 44 -23.31 2.16 1.51
CA TYR A 44 -23.31 0.97 0.67
C TYR A 44 -22.01 0.20 0.81
N LEU A 45 -22.13 -1.11 1.00
CA LEU A 45 -21.04 -2.08 0.92
C LEU A 45 -21.38 -3.04 -0.21
N PHE A 46 -20.46 -3.22 -1.15
CA PHE A 46 -20.68 -4.12 -2.29
C PHE A 46 -20.92 -5.56 -1.81
N SER A 47 -21.85 -6.26 -2.47
CA SER A 47 -22.25 -7.63 -2.08
C SER A 47 -21.07 -8.59 -2.07
N TYR A 48 -20.23 -8.58 -3.12
CA TYR A 48 -19.07 -9.47 -3.19
C TYR A 48 -18.03 -9.18 -2.09
N VAL A 49 -17.85 -7.90 -1.70
CA VAL A 49 -16.97 -7.54 -0.58
C VAL A 49 -17.53 -8.13 0.71
N TYR A 50 -18.83 -7.97 0.95
CA TYR A 50 -19.52 -8.55 2.08
C TYR A 50 -19.41 -10.09 2.11
N GLU A 51 -19.68 -10.75 1.00
CA GLU A 51 -19.59 -12.21 0.83
C GLU A 51 -18.19 -12.76 1.14
N GLU A 52 -17.13 -12.04 0.77
CA GLU A 52 -15.77 -12.44 1.14
C GLU A 52 -15.58 -12.52 2.65
N TRP A 53 -16.21 -11.63 3.44
CA TRP A 53 -16.13 -11.68 4.90
C TRP A 53 -16.89 -12.85 5.51
N LEU A 54 -17.89 -13.40 4.80
CA LEU A 54 -18.73 -14.50 5.27
C LEU A 54 -18.06 -15.88 5.14
N ILE A 55 -16.98 -16.03 4.36
CA ILE A 55 -16.26 -17.31 4.24
C ILE A 55 -15.87 -17.83 5.63
N ASN A 56 -16.28 -19.06 5.97
CA ASN A 56 -16.13 -19.67 7.30
C ASN A 56 -15.65 -21.13 7.24
N TYR A 57 -15.56 -21.79 8.40
CA TYR A 57 -15.07 -23.16 8.57
C TYR A 57 -16.18 -24.22 8.74
N SER A 58 -17.39 -23.98 8.23
CA SER A 58 -18.54 -24.90 8.42
C SER A 58 -18.30 -26.31 7.86
N GLN A 59 -17.47 -26.45 6.84
CA GLN A 59 -17.06 -27.75 6.27
C GLN A 59 -15.64 -28.18 6.68
N GLY A 60 -15.10 -27.62 7.77
CA GLY A 60 -13.73 -27.83 8.22
C GLY A 60 -12.78 -26.70 7.82
N PHE A 61 -11.47 -26.92 7.99
CA PHE A 61 -10.48 -25.88 7.71
C PHE A 61 -10.37 -25.60 6.21
N VAL A 62 -10.65 -24.35 5.82
CA VAL A 62 -10.61 -23.86 4.45
C VAL A 62 -9.92 -22.50 4.40
N ARG A 63 -9.23 -22.18 3.31
CA ARG A 63 -8.61 -20.87 3.13
C ARG A 63 -9.62 -19.73 3.37
N ARG A 64 -9.17 -18.65 4.03
CA ARG A 64 -9.95 -17.41 4.28
C ARG A 64 -11.11 -17.52 5.29
N GLY A 65 -11.27 -18.66 5.97
CA GLY A 65 -12.43 -18.94 6.83
C GLY A 65 -12.48 -18.23 8.20
N LEU A 66 -11.39 -17.61 8.66
CA LEU A 66 -11.36 -17.06 10.02
C LEU A 66 -12.39 -15.95 10.27
N PRO A 67 -12.55 -14.93 9.40
CA PRO A 67 -13.51 -13.86 9.64
C PRO A 67 -14.95 -14.37 9.74
N GLY A 68 -15.40 -15.23 8.82
CA GLY A 68 -16.77 -15.75 8.85
C GLY A 68 -17.02 -16.63 10.07
N ALA A 69 -16.02 -17.41 10.52
CA ALA A 69 -16.15 -18.20 11.75
C ALA A 69 -16.31 -17.31 13.00
N ILE A 70 -15.56 -16.20 13.08
CA ILE A 70 -15.74 -15.22 14.17
C ILE A 70 -17.14 -14.58 14.09
N LEU A 71 -17.59 -14.22 12.89
CA LEU A 71 -18.89 -13.61 12.69
C LEU A 71 -20.04 -14.54 13.07
N LEU A 72 -19.95 -15.85 12.76
CA LEU A 72 -20.91 -16.86 13.20
C LEU A 72 -20.96 -17.01 14.73
N LEU A 73 -19.85 -16.78 15.44
CA LEU A 73 -19.89 -16.76 16.91
C LEU A 73 -20.62 -15.52 17.43
N LEU A 74 -20.53 -14.40 16.72
CA LEU A 74 -21.17 -13.13 17.06
C LEU A 74 -22.66 -13.08 16.70
N THR A 75 -23.15 -13.93 15.78
CA THR A 75 -24.59 -14.00 15.46
C THR A 75 -25.41 -14.44 16.67
N ASN A 76 -24.85 -15.24 17.57
CA ASN A 76 -25.48 -15.62 18.85
C ASN A 76 -25.81 -14.43 19.75
N LEU A 77 -25.23 -13.25 19.49
CA LEU A 77 -25.47 -12.00 20.22
C LEU A 77 -26.56 -11.13 19.57
N ASN A 78 -27.30 -11.64 18.56
CA ASN A 78 -28.31 -10.89 17.79
C ASN A 78 -27.77 -9.61 17.13
N LEU A 79 -26.48 -9.59 16.79
CA LEU A 79 -25.85 -8.47 16.10
C LEU A 79 -26.14 -8.51 14.59
N ASP A 80 -26.43 -7.35 14.00
CA ASP A 80 -26.51 -7.18 12.56
C ASP A 80 -25.11 -7.28 11.94
N ILE A 81 -24.81 -8.45 11.37
CA ILE A 81 -23.50 -8.80 10.81
C ILE A 81 -23.09 -7.88 9.66
N PHE A 82 -24.03 -7.45 8.83
CA PHE A 82 -23.75 -6.51 7.74
C PHE A 82 -23.33 -5.15 8.28
N LYS A 83 -24.07 -4.61 9.26
CA LYS A 83 -23.68 -3.35 9.92
C LYS A 83 -22.32 -3.47 10.58
N LEU A 84 -22.02 -4.61 11.22
CA LEU A 84 -20.74 -4.85 11.86
C LEU A 84 -19.57 -4.87 10.86
N ILE A 85 -19.67 -5.67 9.77
CA ILE A 85 -18.64 -5.74 8.72
C ILE A 85 -18.44 -4.38 8.08
N LYS A 86 -19.53 -3.67 7.77
CA LYS A 86 -19.49 -2.32 7.20
C LYS A 86 -18.77 -1.34 8.13
N LEU A 87 -19.15 -1.31 9.41
CA LEU A 87 -18.49 -0.44 10.41
C LEU A 87 -17.00 -0.78 10.54
N PHE A 88 -16.67 -2.06 10.66
CA PHE A 88 -15.28 -2.52 10.76
C PHE A 88 -14.45 -2.12 9.53
N SER A 89 -15.04 -2.29 8.34
CA SER A 89 -14.45 -1.90 7.06
C SER A 89 -14.15 -0.41 6.99
N TYR A 90 -15.11 0.43 7.39
CA TYR A 90 -14.97 1.89 7.38
C TYR A 90 -13.93 2.35 8.41
N ILE A 91 -13.95 1.81 9.63
CA ILE A 91 -12.96 2.12 10.67
C ILE A 91 -11.56 1.73 10.19
N THR A 92 -11.39 0.54 9.63
CA THR A 92 -10.10 0.05 9.14
C THR A 92 -9.53 0.98 8.08
N PHE A 93 -10.34 1.35 7.10
CA PHE A 93 -9.93 2.27 6.04
C PHE A 93 -9.62 3.68 6.59
N LEU A 94 -10.49 4.26 7.42
CA LEU A 94 -10.27 5.57 8.05
C LEU A 94 -8.98 5.61 8.89
N LEU A 95 -8.66 4.50 9.58
CA LEU A 95 -7.44 4.37 10.35
C LEU A 95 -6.21 4.39 9.44
N VAL A 96 -6.19 3.57 8.37
CA VAL A 96 -5.09 3.56 7.39
C VAL A 96 -4.93 4.94 6.74
N TYR A 97 -6.04 5.56 6.36
CA TYR A 97 -6.10 6.90 5.79
C TYR A 97 -5.50 7.95 6.73
N SER A 98 -5.88 7.91 8.00
CA SER A 98 -5.42 8.85 9.04
C SER A 98 -3.92 8.69 9.30
N ILE A 99 -3.41 7.45 9.39
CA ILE A 99 -1.97 7.20 9.55
C ILE A 99 -1.19 7.70 8.33
N TYR A 100 -1.71 7.47 7.12
CA TYR A 100 -1.10 7.97 5.89
C TYR A 100 -0.97 9.50 5.92
N LEU A 101 -2.06 10.21 6.18
CA LEU A 101 -2.07 11.67 6.29
C LEU A 101 -1.15 12.19 7.40
N PHE A 102 -1.10 11.50 8.54
CA PHE A 102 -0.20 11.83 9.62
C PHE A 102 1.26 11.73 9.18
N LYS A 103 1.63 10.70 8.41
CA LYS A 103 2.97 10.55 7.82
C LYS A 103 3.30 11.65 6.81
N VAL A 104 2.35 12.04 5.96
CA VAL A 104 2.51 13.19 5.04
C VAL A 104 2.77 14.47 5.82
N ARG A 105 1.96 14.75 6.85
CA ARG A 105 2.11 15.92 7.72
C ARG A 105 3.48 15.94 8.42
N GLN A 106 3.93 14.82 8.96
CA GLN A 106 5.26 14.71 9.57
C GLN A 106 6.40 14.98 8.59
N SER A 107 6.20 14.63 7.32
CA SER A 107 7.21 14.74 6.26
C SER A 107 7.17 16.06 5.49
N LYS A 108 6.29 17.01 5.87
CA LYS A 108 6.13 18.31 5.20
C LYS A 108 7.43 19.11 5.04
N LYS A 109 8.38 18.94 5.97
CA LYS A 109 9.69 19.62 5.92
C LYS A 109 10.68 19.00 4.91
N VAL A 110 10.37 17.83 4.35
CA VAL A 110 11.20 17.11 3.36
C VAL A 110 10.52 17.15 1.99
N LEU A 111 9.19 17.08 1.97
CA LEU A 111 8.37 17.20 0.77
C LEU A 111 8.49 18.62 0.21
N ASP A 112 8.92 18.76 -1.05
CA ASP A 112 8.68 19.98 -1.84
C ASP A 112 7.20 20.06 -2.26
N LEU A 113 6.79 21.16 -2.89
CA LEU A 113 5.38 21.35 -3.26
C LEU A 113 4.91 20.30 -4.27
N GLU A 114 5.75 19.99 -5.27
CA GLU A 114 5.47 18.95 -6.28
C GLU A 114 5.29 17.57 -5.63
N SER A 115 6.23 17.14 -4.78
CA SER A 115 6.12 15.84 -4.12
C SER A 115 4.90 15.77 -3.19
N LEU A 116 4.54 16.86 -2.53
CA LEU A 116 3.32 16.92 -1.72
C LEU A 116 2.07 16.70 -2.58
N ILE A 117 1.97 17.36 -3.75
CA ILE A 117 0.85 17.19 -4.67
C ILE A 117 0.79 15.74 -5.16
N VAL A 118 1.90 15.16 -5.59
CA VAL A 118 1.93 13.76 -6.04
C VAL A 118 1.51 12.80 -4.92
N VAL A 119 2.07 12.93 -3.72
CA VAL A 119 1.77 12.04 -2.59
C VAL A 119 0.29 12.12 -2.17
N LEU A 120 -0.37 13.27 -2.35
CA LEU A 120 -1.79 13.43 -2.00
C LEU A 120 -2.72 12.99 -3.14
N PHE A 121 -2.38 13.32 -4.39
CA PHE A 121 -3.33 13.22 -5.50
C PHE A 121 -3.01 12.13 -6.52
N LEU A 122 -1.87 11.43 -6.47
CA LEU A 122 -1.58 10.36 -7.43
C LEU A 122 -2.69 9.27 -7.36
N PRO A 123 -3.34 8.91 -8.48
CA PRO A 123 -4.49 8.00 -8.48
C PRO A 123 -4.19 6.61 -7.95
N SER A 124 -2.92 6.19 -7.99
CA SER A 124 -2.48 4.92 -7.44
C SER A 124 -2.19 4.97 -5.93
N LEU A 125 -2.34 6.10 -5.24
CA LEU A 125 -2.12 6.20 -3.80
C LEU A 125 -3.46 6.28 -3.07
N ILE A 126 -3.53 7.06 -1.99
CA ILE A 126 -4.70 7.14 -1.11
C ILE A 126 -5.98 7.63 -1.81
N LEU A 127 -5.84 8.21 -3.01
CA LEU A 127 -6.96 8.62 -3.85
C LEU A 127 -7.63 7.42 -4.58
N PHE A 128 -6.95 6.27 -4.69
CA PHE A 128 -7.51 5.08 -5.35
C PHE A 128 -8.83 4.61 -4.73
N PRO A 129 -8.95 4.39 -3.40
CA PRO A 129 -10.22 3.96 -2.81
C PRO A 129 -11.29 5.07 -2.80
N LEU A 130 -10.88 6.33 -3.02
CA LEU A 130 -11.82 7.44 -3.22
C LEU A 130 -12.40 7.39 -4.63
N HIS A 131 -11.59 7.01 -5.60
CA HIS A 131 -12.04 6.85 -6.98
C HIS A 131 -12.83 5.55 -7.18
N ASP A 132 -12.47 4.48 -6.47
CA ASP A 132 -13.14 3.19 -6.55
C ASP A 132 -13.64 2.72 -5.17
N PRO A 133 -14.90 3.03 -4.82
CA PRO A 133 -15.51 2.64 -3.55
C PRO A 133 -15.51 1.13 -3.30
N ASN A 134 -15.40 0.31 -4.35
CA ASN A 134 -15.22 -1.15 -4.26
C ASN A 134 -13.99 -1.55 -3.45
N ALA A 135 -12.96 -0.72 -3.44
CA ALA A 135 -11.78 -0.97 -2.66
C ALA A 135 -12.08 -0.87 -1.15
N ILE A 136 -13.08 -0.09 -0.73
CA ILE A 136 -13.43 0.08 0.69
C ILE A 136 -14.04 -1.22 1.23
N GLY A 137 -13.54 -1.67 2.39
CA GLY A 137 -13.96 -2.91 3.04
C GLY A 137 -13.26 -4.18 2.56
N ARG A 138 -12.32 -4.04 1.63
CA ARG A 138 -11.39 -5.10 1.24
C ARG A 138 -10.45 -5.46 2.40
N LYS A 139 -10.23 -6.76 2.63
CA LYS A 139 -9.40 -7.30 3.73
C LYS A 139 -7.92 -6.91 3.60
N GLU A 140 -7.49 -6.53 2.41
CA GLU A 140 -6.14 -6.14 2.04
C GLU A 140 -5.62 -4.96 2.87
N PHE A 141 -6.51 -4.08 3.37
CA PHE A 141 -6.10 -3.00 4.27
C PHE A 141 -5.43 -3.49 5.55
N LEU A 142 -5.72 -4.72 5.99
CA LEU A 142 -5.06 -5.34 7.14
C LEU A 142 -3.54 -5.48 6.94
N PHE A 143 -3.07 -5.54 5.68
CA PHE A 143 -1.64 -5.61 5.35
C PHE A 143 -0.87 -4.38 5.83
N PHE A 144 -1.52 -3.21 5.83
CA PHE A 144 -0.88 -1.97 6.30
C PHE A 144 -0.61 -2.00 7.80
N PHE A 145 -1.40 -2.71 8.62
CA PHE A 145 -1.15 -2.81 10.05
C PHE A 145 0.19 -3.49 10.37
N GLY A 146 0.53 -4.55 9.65
CA GLY A 146 1.84 -5.20 9.78
C GLY A 146 2.99 -4.23 9.45
N LEU A 147 2.84 -3.45 8.37
CA LEU A 147 3.80 -2.42 7.99
C LEU A 147 3.92 -1.31 9.05
N PHE A 148 2.80 -0.82 9.59
CA PHE A 148 2.78 0.23 10.61
C PHE A 148 3.44 -0.21 11.91
N VAL A 149 3.16 -1.44 12.37
CA VAL A 149 3.82 -2.02 13.56
C VAL A 149 5.32 -2.12 13.33
N ASN A 150 5.74 -2.62 12.17
CA ASN A 150 7.17 -2.75 11.86
C ASN A 150 7.87 -1.38 11.86
N LEU A 151 7.31 -0.38 11.16
CA LEU A 151 7.87 0.98 11.11
C LEU A 151 7.84 1.68 12.48
N PHE A 152 6.85 1.42 13.32
CA PHE A 152 6.78 1.93 14.68
C PHE A 152 7.91 1.37 15.55
N LEU A 153 8.10 0.04 15.54
CA LEU A 153 9.17 -0.63 16.27
C LEU A 153 10.55 -0.23 15.74
N LEU A 154 10.69 -0.07 14.43
CA LEU A 154 11.89 0.44 13.77
C LEU A 154 12.27 1.82 14.29
N LYS A 155 11.30 2.75 14.34
CA LYS A 155 11.52 4.09 14.88
C LYS A 155 11.97 4.06 16.34
N LYS A 156 11.38 3.17 17.16
CA LYS A 156 11.78 2.98 18.56
C LYS A 156 13.23 2.47 18.66
N ALA A 157 13.60 1.47 17.86
CA ALA A 157 14.95 0.91 17.83
C ALA A 157 16.00 1.95 17.45
N ILE A 158 15.75 2.73 16.38
CA ILE A 158 16.67 3.79 15.96
C ILE A 158 16.80 4.89 17.01
N LYS A 159 15.71 5.26 17.70
CA LYS A 159 15.79 6.25 18.77
C LYS A 159 16.74 5.77 19.88
N ILE A 160 16.68 4.49 20.24
CA ILE A 160 17.58 3.90 21.25
C ILE A 160 19.03 3.94 20.75
N ILE A 161 19.28 3.56 19.50
CA ILE A 161 20.61 3.58 18.88
C ILE A 161 21.19 5.01 18.87
N ASN A 162 20.42 5.99 18.37
CA ASN A 162 20.88 7.38 18.27
C ASN A 162 21.15 8.05 19.63
N LEU A 163 20.43 7.67 20.69
CA LEU A 163 20.68 8.21 22.04
C LEU A 163 22.03 7.76 22.59
N HIS A 164 22.49 6.56 22.24
CA HIS A 164 23.70 5.96 22.82
C HIS A 164 24.96 6.22 21.99
N ILE A 165 24.84 6.41 20.67
CA ILE A 165 25.96 6.84 19.83
C ILE A 165 26.58 8.16 20.34
N ALA A 166 25.80 8.97 21.04
CA ALA A 166 26.28 10.23 21.62
C ALA A 166 27.14 10.06 22.89
N GLN A 167 27.33 8.85 23.43
CA GLN A 167 27.88 8.67 24.78
C GLN A 167 29.17 7.83 24.90
N ASP A 168 29.50 6.89 23.99
CA ASP A 168 30.83 6.22 23.94
C ASP A 168 30.96 5.19 22.79
N LEU A 169 32.17 5.00 22.22
CA LEU A 169 32.41 4.18 21.01
C LEU A 169 32.57 2.66 21.26
N GLU A 170 33.22 2.22 22.34
CA GLU A 170 33.39 0.76 22.61
C GLU A 170 32.11 0.11 23.14
N TYR A 171 31.28 0.88 23.84
CA TYR A 171 30.02 0.39 24.39
C TYR A 171 28.90 0.31 23.32
N GLU A 172 29.13 0.89 22.13
CA GLU A 172 28.18 0.97 21.02
C GLU A 172 27.75 -0.41 20.47
N GLU A 173 28.69 -1.37 20.39
CA GLU A 173 28.41 -2.65 19.76
C GLU A 173 27.39 -3.51 20.53
N GLN A 174 27.51 -3.53 21.86
CA GLN A 174 26.62 -4.28 22.74
C GLN A 174 25.23 -3.64 22.73
N TYR A 175 25.14 -2.32 22.74
CA TYR A 175 23.88 -1.60 22.66
C TYR A 175 23.15 -1.80 21.33
N LEU A 176 23.87 -1.72 20.20
CA LEU A 176 23.27 -1.98 18.89
C LEU A 176 22.69 -3.39 18.83
N THR A 177 23.44 -4.37 19.36
CA THR A 177 23.00 -5.77 19.47
C THR A 177 21.73 -5.90 20.33
N ASN A 178 21.70 -5.25 21.49
CA ASN A 178 20.56 -5.25 22.39
C ASN A 178 19.33 -4.57 21.79
N ALA A 179 19.49 -3.42 21.14
CA ALA A 179 18.40 -2.71 20.47
C ALA A 179 17.80 -3.55 19.32
N ILE A 180 18.65 -4.20 18.51
CA ILE A 180 18.20 -5.12 17.45
C ILE A 180 17.48 -6.33 18.05
N ASN A 181 18.01 -6.94 19.12
CA ASN A 181 17.36 -8.08 19.79
C ASN A 181 15.99 -7.70 20.36
N GLN A 182 15.88 -6.54 21.01
CA GLN A 182 14.62 -6.03 21.55
C GLN A 182 13.60 -5.76 20.44
N TYR A 183 14.04 -5.16 19.33
CA TYR A 183 13.22 -4.98 18.14
C TYR A 183 12.75 -6.33 17.58
N SER A 184 13.64 -7.29 17.37
CA SER A 184 13.30 -8.62 16.84
C SER A 184 12.30 -9.37 17.72
N ARG A 185 12.46 -9.34 19.05
CA ARG A 185 11.52 -9.98 19.99
C ARG A 185 10.15 -9.31 19.95
N SER A 186 10.12 -7.97 19.98
CA SER A 186 8.87 -7.21 19.93
C SER A 186 8.14 -7.45 18.60
N LEU A 187 8.88 -7.46 17.50
CA LEU A 187 8.33 -7.68 16.17
C LEU A 187 7.81 -9.10 15.99
N PHE A 188 8.53 -10.12 16.49
CA PHE A 188 8.05 -11.50 16.47
C PHE A 188 6.66 -11.62 17.12
N ILE A 189 6.45 -10.98 18.27
CA ILE A 189 5.17 -11.03 18.98
C ILE A 189 4.11 -10.19 18.24
N CYS A 190 4.37 -8.90 18.03
CA CYS A 190 3.37 -7.97 17.51
C CYS A 190 3.01 -8.24 16.05
N TYR A 191 3.97 -8.63 15.22
CA TYR A 191 3.70 -8.94 13.81
C TYR A 191 2.84 -10.19 13.71
N ASN A 192 3.26 -11.32 14.30
CA ASN A 192 2.51 -12.58 14.19
C ASN A 192 1.12 -12.51 14.82
N LEU A 193 0.92 -11.70 15.87
CA LEU A 193 -0.41 -11.46 16.44
C LEU A 193 -1.39 -10.85 15.42
N LEU A 194 -0.89 -10.02 14.50
CA LEU A 194 -1.70 -9.38 13.45
C LEU A 194 -1.70 -10.18 12.15
N SER A 195 -0.55 -10.69 11.73
CA SER A 195 -0.37 -11.29 10.41
C SER A 195 -0.89 -12.72 10.32
N ILE A 196 -0.93 -13.49 11.42
CA ILE A 196 -1.55 -14.83 11.40
C ILE A 196 -3.06 -14.73 11.15
N PRO A 197 -3.85 -13.94 11.91
CA PRO A 197 -5.27 -13.73 11.60
C PRO A 197 -5.48 -13.17 10.19
N THR A 198 -4.60 -12.27 9.76
CA THR A 198 -4.64 -11.71 8.41
C THR A 198 -4.39 -12.77 7.34
N ALA A 199 -3.42 -13.67 7.53
CA ALA A 199 -3.13 -14.78 6.62
C ALA A 199 -4.28 -15.80 6.54
N LEU A 200 -4.94 -16.05 7.67
CA LEU A 200 -6.15 -16.87 7.76
C LEU A 200 -7.39 -16.20 7.14
N SER A 201 -7.34 -14.88 6.95
CA SER A 201 -8.40 -14.08 6.33
C SER A 201 -8.17 -13.86 4.84
N HIS A 202 -6.90 -13.70 4.44
CA HIS A 202 -6.47 -13.37 3.08
C HIS A 202 -5.00 -13.76 2.85
N GLU A 203 -4.76 -14.78 2.03
CA GLU A 203 -3.44 -15.37 1.80
C GLU A 203 -2.48 -14.49 0.98
N SER A 204 -2.99 -13.46 0.27
CA SER A 204 -2.12 -12.57 -0.54
C SER A 204 -1.12 -11.75 0.29
N ILE A 205 -1.19 -11.81 1.63
CA ILE A 205 -0.18 -11.28 2.53
C ILE A 205 1.24 -11.76 2.16
N ILE A 206 1.38 -13.00 1.65
CA ILE A 206 2.67 -13.58 1.24
C ILE A 206 3.32 -12.84 0.08
N PHE A 207 2.53 -12.23 -0.80
CA PHE A 207 3.01 -11.54 -2.00
C PHE A 207 3.19 -10.03 -1.78
N LEU A 208 2.58 -9.46 -0.74
CA LEU A 208 2.51 -8.01 -0.52
C LEU A 208 3.19 -7.59 0.79
N ALA A 209 2.54 -7.87 1.92
CA ALA A 209 2.98 -7.35 3.21
C ALA A 209 4.26 -8.04 3.68
N LEU A 210 4.34 -9.36 3.50
CA LEU A 210 5.41 -10.17 4.05
C LEU A 210 6.77 -9.82 3.46
N PRO A 211 6.98 -9.79 2.12
CA PRO A 211 8.30 -9.50 1.56
C PRO A 211 8.79 -8.11 1.95
N LEU A 212 7.92 -7.10 1.91
CA LEU A 212 8.27 -5.74 2.31
C LEU A 212 8.72 -5.67 3.78
N ASN A 213 7.96 -6.30 4.68
CA ASN A 213 8.29 -6.33 6.10
C ASN A 213 9.60 -7.08 6.38
N MET A 214 9.82 -8.21 5.72
CA MET A 214 11.08 -8.96 5.79
C MET A 214 12.28 -8.11 5.34
N ILE A 215 12.12 -7.33 4.27
CA ILE A 215 13.18 -6.44 3.77
C ILE A 215 13.50 -5.36 4.80
N ILE A 216 12.51 -4.66 5.34
CA ILE A 216 12.69 -3.64 6.40
C ILE A 216 13.45 -4.22 7.59
N THR A 217 13.02 -5.40 8.08
CA THR A 217 13.65 -6.09 9.20
C THR A 217 15.07 -6.52 8.89
N SER A 218 15.31 -7.05 7.68
CA SER A 218 16.64 -7.45 7.25
C SER A 218 17.62 -6.27 7.14
N SER A 219 17.15 -5.09 6.72
CA SER A 219 17.96 -3.87 6.64
C SER A 219 18.44 -3.43 8.03
N LEU A 220 17.58 -3.49 9.06
CA LEU A 220 17.98 -3.16 10.43
C LEU A 220 18.93 -4.20 11.02
N ILE A 221 18.61 -5.50 10.92
CA ILE A 221 19.47 -6.58 11.46
C ILE A 221 20.83 -6.59 10.76
N GLY A 222 20.85 -6.27 9.46
CA GLY A 222 22.04 -6.20 8.62
C GLY A 222 23.05 -5.12 9.01
N LEU A 223 22.68 -4.15 9.86
CA LEU A 223 23.63 -3.15 10.39
C LEU A 223 24.74 -3.81 11.23
N LYS A 224 24.41 -4.88 11.98
CA LYS A 224 25.35 -5.56 12.89
C LYS A 224 25.70 -6.98 12.47
N PHE A 225 24.73 -7.76 12.00
CA PHE A 225 24.92 -9.19 11.84
C PHE A 225 25.35 -9.59 10.43
N PRO A 226 26.12 -10.68 10.27
CA PRO A 226 26.41 -11.25 8.97
C PRO A 226 25.14 -11.79 8.32
N ILE A 227 25.14 -11.79 6.99
CA ILE A 227 24.01 -12.16 6.13
C ILE A 227 23.32 -13.50 6.50
N LYS A 228 24.08 -14.54 6.85
CA LYS A 228 23.51 -15.84 7.26
C LYS A 228 22.65 -15.69 8.52
N LYS A 229 23.10 -14.89 9.50
CA LYS A 229 22.35 -14.59 10.73
C LYS A 229 21.17 -13.66 10.43
N VAL A 230 21.31 -12.70 9.51
CA VAL A 230 20.20 -11.84 9.07
C VAL A 230 19.07 -12.67 8.50
N LEU A 231 19.37 -13.56 7.53
CA LEU A 231 18.37 -14.44 6.92
C LEU A 231 17.67 -15.31 7.96
N TRP A 232 18.42 -15.99 8.82
CA TRP A 232 17.86 -16.86 9.86
C TRP A 232 16.96 -16.10 10.84
N ARG A 233 17.41 -14.95 11.33
CA ARG A 233 16.63 -14.14 12.28
C ARG A 233 15.35 -13.61 11.64
N THR A 234 15.45 -13.07 10.42
CA THR A 234 14.27 -12.62 9.67
C THR A 234 13.32 -13.78 9.43
N LEU A 235 13.81 -14.94 8.99
CA LEU A 235 12.98 -16.12 8.76
C LEU A 235 12.27 -16.57 10.05
N ILE A 236 12.97 -16.66 11.19
CA ILE A 236 12.35 -17.01 12.48
C ILE A 236 11.23 -16.02 12.86
N ILE A 237 11.44 -14.71 12.65
CA ILE A 237 10.44 -13.69 12.96
C ILE A 237 9.14 -13.93 12.18
N TYR A 238 9.27 -14.29 10.91
CA TYR A 238 8.13 -14.39 9.98
C TYR A 238 7.64 -15.83 9.73
N PHE A 239 8.34 -16.83 10.25
CA PHE A 239 8.05 -18.25 10.03
C PHE A 239 6.61 -18.64 10.38
N PRO A 240 6.02 -18.21 11.52
CA PRO A 240 4.65 -18.60 11.86
C PRO A 240 3.63 -18.11 10.81
N THR A 241 3.76 -16.87 10.33
CA THR A 241 2.91 -16.32 9.27
C THR A 241 3.11 -17.03 7.94
N ILE A 242 4.37 -17.30 7.57
CA ILE A 242 4.70 -18.06 6.36
C ILE A 242 4.05 -19.44 6.41
N PHE A 243 4.24 -20.16 7.51
CA PHE A 243 3.69 -21.49 7.73
C PHE A 243 2.16 -21.51 7.61
N VAL A 244 1.48 -20.60 8.31
CA VAL A 244 0.01 -20.49 8.23
C VAL A 244 -0.46 -20.16 6.82
N THR A 245 0.25 -19.28 6.10
CA THR A 245 -0.11 -18.96 4.71
C THR A 245 0.05 -20.17 3.79
N PHE A 246 1.11 -20.97 3.97
CA PHE A 246 1.28 -22.22 3.24
C PHE A 246 0.18 -23.24 3.57
N LEU A 247 -0.24 -23.35 4.83
CA LEU A 247 -1.40 -24.17 5.19
C LEU A 247 -2.67 -23.69 4.45
N CYS A 248 -2.94 -22.39 4.40
CA CYS A 248 -4.07 -21.85 3.63
C CYS A 248 -3.98 -22.21 2.13
N LEU A 249 -2.78 -22.31 1.55
CA LEU A 249 -2.61 -22.69 0.14
C LEU A 249 -2.86 -24.19 -0.10
N ILE A 250 -2.59 -25.04 0.90
CA ILE A 250 -2.83 -26.49 0.85
C ILE A 250 -4.32 -26.80 1.01
N PHE A 251 -5.00 -26.15 1.96
CA PHE A 251 -6.40 -26.42 2.29
C PHE A 251 -7.37 -25.51 1.52
N GLN A 252 -7.56 -25.82 0.23
CA GLN A 252 -8.38 -25.01 -0.69
C GLN A 252 -9.89 -25.26 -0.58
N GLY A 253 -10.32 -26.32 0.12
CA GLY A 253 -11.71 -26.80 0.11
C GLY A 253 -12.00 -27.76 -1.04
N ASN A 254 -13.25 -28.20 -1.16
CA ASN A 254 -13.78 -29.02 -2.25
C ASN A 254 -15.00 -28.33 -2.89
N ASP A 255 -15.58 -28.96 -3.91
CA ASP A 255 -16.72 -28.38 -4.66
C ASP A 255 -17.99 -28.21 -3.80
N LEU A 256 -18.09 -28.91 -2.66
CA LEU A 256 -19.20 -28.77 -1.71
C LEU A 256 -18.98 -27.61 -0.72
N THR A 257 -17.74 -27.15 -0.55
CA THR A 257 -17.38 -26.05 0.38
C THR A 257 -18.18 -24.78 0.14
N PRO A 258 -18.29 -24.25 -1.09
CA PRO A 258 -19.13 -23.10 -1.40
C PRO A 258 -20.56 -23.22 -0.90
N VAL A 259 -21.17 -24.39 -1.13
CA VAL A 259 -22.59 -24.63 -0.83
C VAL A 259 -22.81 -24.68 0.68
N VAL A 260 -21.97 -25.41 1.41
CA VAL A 260 -22.07 -25.51 2.88
C VAL A 260 -21.82 -24.16 3.56
N ILE A 261 -20.87 -23.37 3.04
CA ILE A 261 -20.65 -22.00 3.53
C ILE A 261 -21.89 -21.14 3.26
N CYS A 262 -22.46 -21.17 2.06
CA CYS A 262 -23.68 -20.40 1.75
C CYS A 262 -24.84 -20.79 2.68
N GLN A 263 -25.11 -22.09 2.82
CA GLN A 263 -26.16 -22.64 3.68
C GLN A 263 -25.98 -22.23 5.15
N SER A 264 -24.74 -22.19 5.66
CA SER A 264 -24.48 -21.76 7.03
C SER A 264 -24.88 -20.30 7.34
N TRP A 265 -25.08 -19.49 6.29
CA TRP A 265 -25.53 -18.11 6.42
C TRP A 265 -26.99 -17.89 6.03
N GLN A 266 -27.69 -18.91 5.52
CA GLN A 266 -29.03 -18.76 4.94
C GLN A 266 -30.04 -18.18 5.93
N GLU A 267 -29.97 -18.57 7.21
CA GLU A 267 -30.84 -18.03 8.27
C GLU A 267 -30.62 -16.53 8.52
N TYR A 268 -29.40 -16.03 8.31
CA TYR A 268 -29.01 -14.64 8.54
C TYR A 268 -29.11 -13.77 7.27
N ILE A 269 -29.02 -14.41 6.10
CA ILE A 269 -29.06 -13.76 4.79
C ILE A 269 -30.49 -13.48 4.32
N ASN A 270 -31.52 -14.14 4.87
CA ASN A 270 -32.93 -13.90 4.47
C ASN A 270 -33.39 -12.43 4.60
N GLN A 271 -32.67 -11.58 5.35
CA GLN A 271 -32.88 -10.13 5.37
C GLN A 271 -32.35 -9.39 4.13
N TYR A 272 -31.48 -10.03 3.35
CA TYR A 272 -30.82 -9.51 2.14
C TYR A 272 -31.21 -10.37 0.93
N LYS A 273 -32.30 -9.98 0.25
CA LYS A 273 -32.96 -10.70 -0.85
C LYS A 273 -32.09 -11.14 -2.05
N SER A 274 -30.81 -10.78 -2.09
CA SER A 274 -29.94 -10.97 -3.27
C SER A 274 -29.13 -12.27 -3.27
N ILE A 275 -29.05 -13.01 -2.17
CA ILE A 275 -28.23 -14.24 -2.08
C ILE A 275 -29.15 -15.44 -1.90
N ASN A 276 -29.28 -16.27 -2.94
CA ASN A 276 -30.08 -17.50 -2.88
C ASN A 276 -29.15 -18.71 -2.77
N CYS A 277 -29.12 -19.36 -1.62
CA CYS A 277 -28.26 -20.51 -1.35
C CYS A 277 -28.90 -21.86 -1.71
N ASP A 278 -30.09 -21.88 -2.35
CA ASP A 278 -30.81 -23.11 -2.63
C ASP A 278 -30.24 -23.85 -3.87
N PRO A 279 -29.59 -25.03 -3.70
CA PRO A 279 -29.10 -25.83 -4.81
C PRO A 279 -30.25 -26.48 -5.60
N GLY A 280 -31.48 -26.53 -5.05
CA GLY A 280 -32.63 -27.21 -5.62
C GLY A 280 -33.41 -26.44 -6.69
N TYR A 281 -33.16 -25.13 -6.84
CA TYR A 281 -33.83 -24.29 -7.84
C TYR A 281 -33.08 -24.34 -9.19
N LEU A 282 -32.93 -25.54 -9.75
CA LEU A 282 -32.42 -25.74 -11.10
C LEU A 282 -33.61 -25.97 -12.05
N PRO A 283 -33.82 -25.13 -13.08
CA PRO A 283 -34.77 -25.46 -14.14
C PRO A 283 -34.30 -26.74 -14.83
N ALA A 284 -35.10 -27.81 -14.73
CA ALA A 284 -34.76 -29.20 -15.04
C ALA A 284 -34.42 -29.51 -16.53
N LYS A 285 -33.91 -28.57 -17.34
CA LYS A 285 -33.71 -28.83 -18.77
C LYS A 285 -32.60 -28.07 -19.51
N ARG A 286 -31.61 -27.52 -18.81
CA ARG A 286 -30.34 -27.17 -19.47
C ARG A 286 -29.19 -27.76 -18.68
N THR A 287 -28.21 -28.29 -19.41
CA THR A 287 -26.82 -28.48 -18.99
C THR A 287 -26.22 -27.13 -18.60
N ILE A 288 -26.73 -26.55 -17.52
CA ILE A 288 -26.19 -25.37 -16.86
C ILE A 288 -25.30 -25.90 -15.76
N THR A 289 -24.04 -25.51 -15.84
CA THR A 289 -23.02 -25.72 -14.81
C THR A 289 -23.57 -25.32 -13.44
N LEU A 290 -23.13 -26.00 -12.38
CA LEU A 290 -23.58 -25.88 -10.97
C LEU A 290 -23.47 -24.46 -10.34
N THR A 291 -23.29 -23.41 -11.14
CA THR A 291 -22.64 -22.15 -10.78
C THR A 291 -23.58 -20.94 -10.65
N ASP A 292 -24.77 -20.93 -11.25
CA ASP A 292 -25.49 -19.65 -11.44
C ASP A 292 -26.13 -19.08 -10.16
N ASN A 293 -26.36 -19.90 -9.13
CA ASN A 293 -27.00 -19.46 -7.88
C ASN A 293 -26.01 -19.20 -6.73
N VAL A 294 -24.77 -19.70 -6.82
CA VAL A 294 -23.77 -19.52 -5.76
C VAL A 294 -23.10 -18.16 -5.94
N PRO A 295 -22.91 -17.36 -4.87
CA PRO A 295 -22.15 -16.12 -4.93
C PRO A 295 -20.83 -16.26 -5.68
N LEU A 296 -20.53 -15.32 -6.59
CA LEU A 296 -19.36 -15.38 -7.49
C LEU A 296 -18.05 -15.64 -6.73
N VAL A 297 -17.91 -15.04 -5.54
CA VAL A 297 -16.73 -15.21 -4.66
C VAL A 297 -16.50 -16.68 -4.27
N LEU A 298 -17.59 -17.42 -4.04
CA LEU A 298 -17.53 -18.81 -3.60
C LEU A 298 -17.31 -19.77 -4.77
N GLN A 299 -17.71 -19.40 -6.00
CA GLN A 299 -17.49 -20.22 -7.20
C GLN A 299 -15.99 -20.47 -7.47
N TYR A 300 -15.12 -19.60 -6.97
CA TYR A 300 -13.67 -19.71 -7.12
C TYR A 300 -12.99 -20.59 -6.05
N ILE A 301 -13.72 -21.13 -5.08
CA ILE A 301 -13.18 -22.07 -4.09
C ILE A 301 -13.02 -23.45 -4.76
N GLY A 302 -11.87 -24.12 -4.55
CA GLY A 302 -11.58 -25.43 -5.12
C GLY A 302 -11.09 -25.45 -6.58
N LEU A 303 -11.24 -24.36 -7.35
CA LEU A 303 -10.76 -24.32 -8.73
C LEU A 303 -9.21 -24.33 -8.80
N PRO A 304 -8.61 -25.08 -9.75
CA PRO A 304 -7.16 -25.07 -9.91
C PRO A 304 -6.66 -23.77 -10.53
N ILE A 305 -5.45 -23.34 -10.11
CA ILE A 305 -4.79 -22.07 -10.50
C ILE A 305 -4.79 -21.84 -12.03
N ARG A 306 -4.70 -22.91 -12.83
CA ARG A 306 -4.73 -22.82 -14.30
C ARG A 306 -5.98 -22.13 -14.86
N TYR A 307 -7.14 -22.30 -14.23
CA TYR A 307 -8.37 -21.65 -14.68
C TYR A 307 -8.30 -20.15 -14.46
N PHE A 308 -7.83 -19.70 -13.30
CA PHE A 308 -7.64 -18.27 -13.01
C PHE A 308 -6.68 -17.62 -14.00
N VAL A 309 -5.55 -18.28 -14.32
CA VAL A 309 -4.59 -17.77 -15.29
C VAL A 309 -5.22 -17.67 -16.68
N MET A 310 -5.93 -18.71 -17.12
CA MET A 310 -6.61 -18.70 -18.43
C MET A 310 -7.71 -17.67 -18.50
N GLU A 311 -8.49 -17.51 -17.44
CA GLU A 311 -9.54 -16.50 -17.35
C GLU A 311 -8.93 -15.09 -17.40
N VAL A 312 -7.90 -14.81 -16.61
CA VAL A 312 -7.19 -13.51 -16.64
C VAL A 312 -6.57 -13.26 -18.02
N TRP A 313 -5.98 -14.26 -18.65
CA TRP A 313 -5.46 -14.12 -20.01
C TRP A 313 -6.56 -13.81 -21.03
N THR A 314 -7.65 -14.56 -21.03
CA THR A 314 -8.79 -14.32 -21.92
C THR A 314 -9.40 -12.94 -21.69
N ASN A 315 -9.64 -12.59 -20.42
CA ASN A 315 -10.36 -11.38 -20.03
C ASN A 315 -9.52 -10.11 -20.13
N ASN A 316 -8.22 -10.17 -19.85
CA ASN A 316 -7.37 -8.97 -19.84
C ASN A 316 -6.48 -8.86 -21.08
N ILE A 317 -5.94 -9.97 -21.58
CA ILE A 317 -4.96 -9.96 -22.67
C ILE A 317 -5.66 -10.15 -24.03
N TYR A 318 -6.58 -11.09 -24.15
CA TYR A 318 -7.23 -11.37 -25.44
C TYR A 318 -8.46 -10.49 -25.69
N SER A 319 -9.18 -10.07 -24.64
CA SER A 319 -10.34 -9.18 -24.81
C SER A 319 -9.93 -7.87 -25.47
N ASN A 320 -10.78 -7.36 -26.36
CA ASN A 320 -10.55 -6.11 -27.10
C ASN A 320 -9.17 -6.02 -27.78
N ASN A 321 -8.67 -7.14 -28.30
CA ASN A 321 -7.36 -7.24 -28.95
C ASN A 321 -6.18 -6.74 -28.07
N GLY A 322 -6.27 -6.91 -26.74
CA GLY A 322 -5.21 -6.54 -25.80
C GLY A 322 -5.08 -5.04 -25.53
N LEU A 323 -5.98 -4.20 -26.05
CA LEU A 323 -5.97 -2.77 -25.77
C LEU A 323 -6.17 -2.46 -24.28
N VAL A 324 -6.98 -3.27 -23.58
CA VAL A 324 -7.20 -3.10 -22.14
C VAL A 324 -5.88 -3.33 -21.37
N PHE A 325 -5.17 -4.41 -21.67
CA PHE A 325 -3.85 -4.71 -21.11
C PHE A 325 -2.83 -3.60 -21.38
N LEU A 326 -2.73 -3.09 -22.61
CA LEU A 326 -1.82 -2.00 -22.97
C LEU A 326 -2.14 -0.70 -22.23
N LYS A 327 -3.42 -0.36 -22.05
CA LYS A 327 -3.85 0.80 -21.26
C LYS A 327 -3.44 0.66 -19.80
N TRP A 328 -3.65 -0.52 -19.23
CA TRP A 328 -3.20 -0.80 -17.87
C TRP A 328 -1.71 -0.60 -17.75
N ILE A 329 -0.89 -1.30 -18.54
CA ILE A 329 0.57 -1.17 -18.50
C ILE A 329 1.01 0.28 -18.65
N SER A 330 0.41 1.04 -19.57
CA SER A 330 0.78 2.45 -19.74
C SER A 330 0.44 3.30 -18.51
N ALA A 331 -0.74 3.13 -17.91
CA ALA A 331 -1.13 3.78 -16.66
C ALA A 331 -0.17 3.42 -15.50
N PHE A 332 0.15 2.13 -15.36
CA PHE A 332 1.12 1.61 -14.39
C PHE A 332 2.50 2.24 -14.54
N LEU A 333 3.04 2.22 -15.76
CA LEU A 333 4.35 2.79 -16.07
C LEU A 333 4.37 4.29 -15.78
N LEU A 334 3.30 5.00 -16.16
CA LEU A 334 3.18 6.44 -15.95
C LEU A 334 3.22 6.80 -14.46
N CYS A 335 2.36 6.17 -13.65
CA CYS A 335 2.34 6.37 -12.21
C CYS A 335 3.65 5.93 -11.55
N THR A 336 4.30 4.88 -12.04
CA THR A 336 5.60 4.41 -11.53
C THR A 336 6.70 5.43 -11.81
N ILE A 337 6.74 6.01 -13.01
CA ILE A 337 7.71 7.07 -13.38
C ILE A 337 7.53 8.29 -12.48
N ILE A 338 6.28 8.74 -12.29
CA ILE A 338 5.96 9.86 -11.40
C ILE A 338 6.44 9.55 -9.97
N LEU A 339 6.09 8.37 -9.45
CA LEU A 339 6.46 7.95 -8.10
C LEU A 339 7.97 7.81 -7.92
N MET A 340 8.70 7.28 -8.92
CA MET A 340 10.16 7.18 -8.89
C MET A 340 10.82 8.56 -8.84
N ARG A 341 10.37 9.52 -9.65
CA ARG A 341 10.89 10.89 -9.61
C ARG A 341 10.59 11.58 -8.29
N THR A 342 9.35 11.49 -7.80
CA THR A 342 8.97 12.05 -6.51
C THR A 342 9.80 11.43 -5.38
N SER A 343 10.05 10.12 -5.45
CA SER A 343 10.89 9.42 -4.46
C SER A 343 12.33 9.90 -4.45
N SER A 344 12.94 10.12 -5.61
CA SER A 344 14.33 10.59 -5.67
C SER A 344 14.47 11.97 -5.05
N ARG A 345 13.52 12.88 -5.30
CA ARG A 345 13.48 14.21 -4.67
C ARG A 345 13.32 14.13 -3.15
N ILE A 346 12.38 13.32 -2.67
CA ILE A 346 12.16 13.13 -1.23
C ILE A 346 13.43 12.59 -0.55
N LEU A 347 14.10 11.62 -1.19
CA LEU A 347 15.33 11.02 -0.67
C LEU A 347 16.50 12.01 -0.67
N ILE A 348 16.71 12.78 -1.75
CA ILE A 348 17.73 13.83 -1.81
C ILE A 348 17.52 14.85 -0.68
N ASN A 349 16.31 15.40 -0.56
CA ASN A 349 15.97 16.38 0.48
C ASN A 349 16.14 15.79 1.89
N SER A 350 15.84 14.50 2.07
CA SER A 350 16.04 13.80 3.34
C SER A 350 17.52 13.67 3.68
N VAL A 351 18.33 13.23 2.71
CA VAL A 351 19.78 13.05 2.87
C VAL A 351 20.43 14.38 3.19
N GLU A 352 20.15 15.45 2.44
CA GLU A 352 20.69 16.79 2.67
C GLU A 352 20.36 17.33 4.06
N LYS A 353 19.14 17.06 4.55
CA LYS A 353 18.72 17.49 5.89
C LYS A 353 19.34 16.68 7.02
N ILE A 354 19.71 15.42 6.76
CA ILE A 354 20.35 14.53 7.74
C ILE A 354 21.87 14.81 7.81
N LYS A 355 22.52 15.09 6.67
CA LYS A 355 23.97 15.40 6.58
C LYS A 355 24.51 16.34 7.67
N PRO A 356 23.92 17.52 7.96
CA PRO A 356 24.48 18.44 8.96
C PRO A 356 24.39 17.89 10.39
N LYS A 357 23.37 17.07 10.71
CA LYS A 357 23.23 16.48 12.04
C LYS A 357 24.32 15.47 12.34
N ILE A 358 24.73 14.71 11.32
CA ILE A 358 25.82 13.74 11.44
C ILE A 358 27.16 14.46 11.62
N LYS A 359 27.39 15.58 10.93
CA LYS A 359 28.64 16.36 11.06
C LYS A 359 28.86 16.89 12.48
N ILE A 360 27.81 17.37 13.14
CA ILE A 360 27.90 17.94 14.50
C ILE A 360 28.28 16.86 15.53
N GLN A 361 27.80 15.63 15.37
CA GLN A 361 28.09 14.55 16.31
C GLN A 361 29.53 14.04 16.25
N ASN A 362 30.25 14.30 15.15
CA ASN A 362 31.54 13.68 14.89
C ASN A 362 32.73 14.66 14.95
N GLN A 363 32.62 15.82 15.61
CA GLN A 363 33.71 16.83 15.63
C GLN A 363 35.03 16.36 16.28
N ASP A 364 35.10 15.15 16.82
CA ASP A 364 36.35 14.49 17.20
C ASP A 364 37.11 13.98 15.95
N ASN A 365 38.01 14.85 15.44
CA ASN A 365 39.13 14.75 14.48
C ASN A 365 39.31 13.60 13.45
N ARG A 366 38.70 12.41 13.56
CA ARG A 366 38.81 11.32 12.56
C ARG A 366 37.70 11.26 11.52
N SER A 367 36.76 12.20 11.53
CA SER A 367 35.47 12.07 10.82
C SER A 367 35.28 12.96 9.58
N LEU A 368 36.22 13.87 9.30
CA LEU A 368 36.12 14.82 8.18
C LEU A 368 36.03 14.10 6.81
N GLU A 369 36.57 12.89 6.70
CA GLU A 369 36.49 12.04 5.49
C GLU A 369 35.14 11.33 5.30
N PHE A 370 34.38 11.08 6.38
CA PHE A 370 33.14 10.28 6.28
C PHE A 370 31.99 11.03 5.59
N SER A 371 31.99 12.36 5.68
CA SER A 371 30.88 13.19 5.20
C SER A 371 30.91 13.50 3.70
N SER A 372 32.07 13.41 3.05
CA SER A 372 32.24 13.66 1.61
C SER A 372 31.91 12.43 0.75
N ALA A 373 31.81 11.23 1.35
CA ALA A 373 31.69 9.97 0.61
C ALA A 373 30.24 9.49 0.33
N ILE A 374 29.19 10.08 0.93
CA ILE A 374 27.82 9.60 0.74
C ILE A 374 27.26 10.09 -0.59
N ASP A 375 27.31 9.24 -1.62
CA ASP A 375 26.63 9.44 -2.90
C ASP A 375 25.11 9.25 -2.74
N PRO A 376 24.30 10.33 -2.87
CA PRO A 376 22.84 10.21 -2.77
C PRO A 376 22.25 9.27 -3.82
N VAL A 377 22.87 9.12 -5.00
CA VAL A 377 22.38 8.23 -6.06
C VAL A 377 22.37 6.77 -5.60
N HIS A 378 23.39 6.39 -4.83
CA HIS A 378 23.51 5.05 -4.27
C HIS A 378 22.44 4.77 -3.19
N VAL A 379 22.16 5.77 -2.33
CA VAL A 379 21.08 5.68 -1.34
C VAL A 379 19.72 5.57 -2.03
N ILE A 380 19.47 6.40 -3.04
CA ILE A 380 18.21 6.39 -3.80
C ILE A 380 17.98 5.03 -4.44
N SER A 381 18.96 4.52 -5.18
CA SER A 381 18.86 3.27 -5.92
C SER A 381 18.71 2.07 -4.98
N SER A 382 19.47 2.02 -3.87
CA SER A 382 19.33 0.99 -2.85
C SER A 382 17.92 1.02 -2.22
N PHE A 383 17.44 2.20 -1.84
CA PHE A 383 16.14 2.38 -1.22
C PHE A 383 15.01 1.96 -2.15
N SER A 384 14.98 2.47 -3.38
CA SER A 384 13.91 2.15 -4.34
C SER A 384 13.96 0.70 -4.78
N PHE A 385 15.14 0.10 -4.92
CA PHE A 385 15.26 -1.33 -5.20
C PHE A 385 14.63 -2.18 -4.09
N LYS A 386 15.00 -1.91 -2.83
CA LYS A 386 14.51 -2.67 -1.67
C LYS A 386 13.02 -2.50 -1.42
N TYR A 387 12.53 -1.28 -1.43
CA TYR A 387 11.18 -0.97 -0.90
C TYR A 387 10.13 -0.76 -1.99
N ALA A 388 10.51 -0.66 -3.26
CA ALA A 388 9.58 -0.66 -4.40
C ALA A 388 9.78 -1.89 -5.28
N PHE A 389 10.97 -2.05 -5.87
CA PHE A 389 11.18 -3.05 -6.92
C PHE A 389 11.02 -4.50 -6.41
N ILE A 390 11.65 -4.86 -5.29
CA ILE A 390 11.51 -6.23 -4.75
C ILE A 390 10.04 -6.53 -4.38
N PRO A 391 9.31 -5.72 -3.59
CA PRO A 391 7.88 -5.93 -3.33
C PRO A 391 7.03 -6.00 -4.60
N PHE A 392 7.36 -5.20 -5.63
CA PHE A 392 6.70 -5.28 -6.93
C PHE A 392 6.95 -6.65 -7.60
N MET A 393 8.18 -7.16 -7.57
CA MET A 393 8.49 -8.50 -8.10
C MET A 393 7.73 -9.61 -7.38
N PHE A 394 7.60 -9.56 -6.06
CA PHE A 394 6.80 -10.55 -5.31
C PHE A 394 5.31 -10.43 -5.62
N SER A 395 4.80 -9.21 -5.78
CA SER A 395 3.39 -8.99 -6.12
C SER A 395 3.07 -9.20 -7.60
N SER A 396 4.07 -9.31 -8.49
CA SER A 396 3.90 -9.59 -9.93
C SER A 396 3.01 -10.81 -10.19
N VAL A 397 3.08 -11.83 -9.32
CA VAL A 397 2.24 -13.04 -9.39
C VAL A 397 0.76 -12.67 -9.33
N LEU A 398 0.37 -11.70 -8.50
CA LEU A 398 -1.01 -11.24 -8.37
C LEU A 398 -1.53 -10.59 -9.66
N TYR A 399 -0.67 -9.93 -10.44
CA TYR A 399 -1.07 -9.37 -11.73
C TYR A 399 -1.26 -10.46 -12.80
N ILE A 400 -0.64 -11.64 -12.62
CA ILE A 400 -0.85 -12.78 -13.51
C ILE A 400 -2.16 -13.51 -13.17
N ILE A 401 -2.50 -13.62 -11.89
CA ILE A 401 -3.62 -14.47 -11.43
C ILE A 401 -4.90 -13.71 -11.08
N ALA A 402 -4.85 -12.40 -10.85
CA ALA A 402 -6.00 -11.61 -10.42
C ALA A 402 -6.42 -10.61 -11.50
N GLN A 403 -7.72 -10.31 -11.54
CA GLN A 403 -8.30 -9.33 -12.46
C GLN A 403 -8.13 -7.89 -11.95
N ASP A 404 -8.00 -7.69 -10.62
CA ASP A 404 -8.04 -6.38 -9.96
C ASP A 404 -6.68 -5.66 -9.89
N TRP A 405 -6.08 -5.35 -11.03
CA TRP A 405 -4.70 -4.82 -11.08
C TRP A 405 -4.54 -3.49 -10.35
N GLY A 406 -5.52 -2.58 -10.50
CA GLY A 406 -5.49 -1.27 -9.85
C GLY A 406 -5.38 -1.36 -8.32
N ARG A 407 -6.06 -2.34 -7.71
CA ARG A 407 -5.99 -2.59 -6.27
C ARG A 407 -4.60 -3.02 -5.84
N TRP A 408 -3.98 -3.96 -6.54
CA TRP A 408 -2.62 -4.42 -6.22
C TRP A 408 -1.59 -3.32 -6.42
N PHE A 409 -1.79 -2.49 -7.45
CA PHE A 409 -0.96 -1.32 -7.63
C PHE A 409 -1.03 -0.40 -6.43
N PHE A 410 -2.24 -0.05 -6.03
CA PHE A 410 -2.51 0.80 -4.89
C PHE A 410 -1.84 0.30 -3.62
N MET A 411 -1.94 -1.00 -3.35
CA MET A 411 -1.30 -1.61 -2.17
C MET A 411 0.23 -1.45 -2.23
N THR A 412 0.86 -1.70 -3.38
CA THR A 412 2.31 -1.61 -3.54
C THR A 412 2.84 -0.18 -3.50
N SER A 413 2.24 0.74 -4.24
CA SER A 413 2.60 2.16 -4.32
C SER A 413 2.40 2.88 -2.98
N THR A 414 1.30 2.60 -2.28
CA THR A 414 1.00 3.19 -0.97
C THR A 414 1.97 2.66 0.08
N SER A 415 2.25 1.35 0.07
CA SER A 415 3.25 0.76 0.97
C SER A 415 4.65 1.36 0.75
N TYR A 416 5.05 1.53 -0.51
CA TYR A 416 6.30 2.20 -0.86
C TYR A 416 6.33 3.65 -0.37
N THR A 417 5.24 4.39 -0.58
CA THR A 417 5.12 5.79 -0.14
C THR A 417 5.19 5.92 1.39
N ILE A 418 4.55 5.00 2.14
CA ILE A 418 4.66 4.96 3.60
C ILE A 418 6.11 4.72 4.07
N CYS A 419 6.85 3.85 3.36
CA CYS A 419 8.28 3.62 3.61
C CYS A 419 9.10 4.89 3.33
N LEU A 420 8.85 5.53 2.19
CA LEU A 420 9.49 6.77 1.75
C LEU A 420 9.26 7.94 2.72
N LEU A 421 8.07 8.02 3.32
CA LEU A 421 7.70 9.03 4.33
C LEU A 421 8.19 8.66 5.75
N SER A 422 9.04 7.64 5.91
CA SER A 422 9.54 7.18 7.21
C SER A 422 11.04 7.50 7.37
N PRO A 423 11.40 8.62 8.05
CA PRO A 423 12.80 9.05 8.19
C PRO A 423 13.73 8.02 8.81
N SER A 424 13.20 7.20 9.71
CA SER A 424 13.88 6.06 10.33
C SER A 424 14.43 5.10 9.29
N LEU A 425 13.65 4.75 8.27
CA LEU A 425 14.07 3.81 7.24
C LEU A 425 15.15 4.42 6.33
N ILE A 426 14.99 5.71 5.97
CA ILE A 426 16.00 6.44 5.19
C ILE A 426 17.34 6.50 5.95
N LEU A 427 17.30 6.76 7.26
CA LEU A 427 18.51 6.80 8.07
C LEU A 427 19.23 5.44 8.08
N ILE A 428 18.50 4.33 8.17
CA ILE A 428 19.09 2.98 8.08
C ILE A 428 19.80 2.78 6.75
N GLU A 429 19.21 3.22 5.63
CA GLU A 429 19.86 3.10 4.33
C GLU A 429 21.11 3.97 4.21
N ILE A 430 21.09 5.18 4.77
CA ILE A 430 22.27 6.05 4.81
C ILE A 430 23.40 5.38 5.60
N VAL A 431 23.10 4.88 6.81
CA VAL A 431 24.09 4.22 7.68
C VAL A 431 24.57 2.90 7.08
N GLY A 432 23.67 2.11 6.49
CA GLY A 432 24.02 0.85 5.85
C GLY A 432 24.95 1.03 4.65
N ASN A 433 24.74 2.07 3.86
CA ASN A 433 25.62 2.40 2.73
C ASN A 433 26.98 2.93 3.19
N SER A 434 27.02 3.78 4.22
CA SER A 434 28.27 4.40 4.68
C SER A 434 29.24 3.41 5.33
N GLN A 435 28.72 2.36 5.99
CA GLN A 435 29.57 1.33 6.60
C GLN A 435 30.23 0.38 5.58
N ASN A 436 30.00 0.55 4.27
CA ASN A 436 30.48 -0.34 3.18
C ASN A 436 30.14 -1.83 3.35
N LYS A 437 29.47 -2.24 4.45
CA LYS A 437 29.03 -3.61 4.72
C LYS A 437 28.10 -4.14 3.63
N TRP A 438 27.36 -3.24 2.98
CA TRP A 438 26.45 -3.55 1.89
C TRP A 438 27.04 -3.35 0.48
N ASN A 439 28.15 -2.64 0.31
CA ASN A 439 28.88 -2.66 -0.97
C ASN A 439 29.47 -4.05 -1.25
N GLY A 440 29.54 -4.91 -0.23
CA GLY A 440 29.60 -6.36 -0.38
C GLY A 440 28.29 -6.99 -0.85
N TRP A 441 27.62 -6.49 -1.90
CA TRP A 441 26.58 -7.27 -2.59
C TRP A 441 27.12 -8.64 -3.05
N ASN A 442 28.44 -8.74 -3.28
CA ASN A 442 29.16 -10.00 -3.50
C ASN A 442 29.00 -11.01 -2.35
N LYS A 443 28.68 -10.56 -1.13
CA LYS A 443 28.43 -11.39 0.06
C LYS A 443 26.94 -11.64 0.31
N CYS A 444 26.04 -10.93 -0.39
CA CYS A 444 24.59 -11.14 -0.31
C CYS A 444 24.26 -12.59 -0.71
N PRO A 445 23.41 -13.30 0.04
CA PRO A 445 23.08 -14.70 -0.27
C PRO A 445 22.25 -14.78 -1.56
N LEU A 446 21.63 -13.66 -1.96
CA LEU A 446 20.92 -13.47 -3.22
C LEU A 446 21.89 -12.93 -4.28
N LYS A 447 23.00 -13.63 -4.54
CA LYS A 447 23.90 -13.28 -5.67
C LYS A 447 23.14 -13.12 -6.98
N PHE A 448 22.07 -13.88 -7.17
CA PHE A 448 21.18 -13.76 -8.33
C PHE A 448 20.54 -12.36 -8.47
N LEU A 449 20.18 -11.72 -7.35
CA LEU A 449 19.61 -10.36 -7.40
C LEU A 449 20.67 -9.30 -7.69
N PHE A 450 21.97 -9.60 -7.58
CA PHE A 450 23.01 -8.61 -7.86
C PHE A 450 23.00 -8.15 -9.31
N SER A 451 22.85 -9.08 -10.28
CA SER A 451 22.75 -8.72 -11.70
C SER A 451 21.52 -7.84 -11.98
N ILE A 452 20.40 -8.13 -11.31
CA ILE A 452 19.17 -7.35 -11.43
C ILE A 452 19.36 -5.97 -10.78
N TYR A 453 19.96 -5.91 -9.60
CA TYR A 453 20.26 -4.67 -8.88
C TYR A 453 21.23 -3.79 -9.66
N TYR A 454 22.28 -4.35 -10.26
CA TYR A 454 23.24 -3.58 -11.04
C TYR A 454 22.60 -2.96 -12.29
N SER A 455 21.77 -3.73 -12.99
CA SER A 455 20.96 -3.21 -14.10
C SER A 455 20.01 -2.10 -13.62
N TYR A 456 19.31 -2.34 -12.51
CA TYR A 456 18.44 -1.35 -11.89
C TYR A 456 19.19 -0.06 -11.50
N PHE A 457 20.35 -0.19 -10.86
CA PHE A 457 21.23 0.91 -10.46
C PHE A 457 21.69 1.74 -11.65
N LYS A 458 22.08 1.09 -12.76
CA LYS A 458 22.41 1.81 -14.00
C LYS A 458 21.24 2.61 -14.52
N ILE A 459 20.04 2.01 -14.54
CA ILE A 459 18.82 2.65 -14.99
C ILE A 459 18.47 3.84 -14.09
N THR A 460 18.47 3.66 -12.76
CA THR A 460 18.16 4.73 -11.81
C THR A 460 19.19 5.85 -11.85
N ASN A 461 20.48 5.52 -11.94
CA ASN A 461 21.55 6.50 -12.09
C ASN A 461 21.39 7.30 -13.39
N TRP A 462 21.07 6.60 -14.49
CA TRP A 462 20.75 7.26 -15.75
C TRP A 462 19.56 8.21 -15.60
N PHE A 463 18.43 7.76 -15.02
CA PHE A 463 17.27 8.61 -14.74
C PHE A 463 17.59 9.81 -13.84
N CYS A 464 18.44 9.64 -12.82
CA CYS A 464 18.85 10.72 -11.93
C CYS A 464 19.74 11.75 -12.64
N LYS A 465 20.63 11.30 -13.54
CA LYS A 465 21.52 12.17 -14.33
C LYS A 465 20.82 12.80 -15.53
N TRP A 466 19.68 12.26 -15.96
CA TRP A 466 19.04 12.69 -17.19
C TRP A 466 18.38 14.07 -17.01
N HIS A 467 19.14 15.11 -17.35
CA HIS A 467 18.69 16.51 -17.38
C HIS A 467 17.45 16.72 -18.26
N LEU A 468 17.18 15.81 -19.20
CA LEU A 468 16.01 15.83 -20.09
C LEU A 468 14.68 15.79 -19.32
N LEU A 469 14.58 15.08 -18.20
CA LEU A 469 13.40 15.09 -17.33
C LEU A 469 13.20 16.43 -16.60
N GLN A 470 14.24 17.25 -16.47
CA GLN A 470 14.11 18.64 -16.03
C GLN A 470 13.74 19.57 -17.20
N ARG A 471 14.27 19.32 -18.40
CA ARG A 471 13.91 20.08 -19.62
C ARG A 471 12.45 19.87 -20.03
N PHE A 472 11.90 18.68 -19.82
CA PHE A 472 10.50 18.34 -20.07
C PHE A 472 9.62 18.46 -18.83
N TYR A 473 9.92 19.41 -17.94
CA TYR A 473 9.08 19.68 -16.78
C TYR A 473 7.62 19.95 -17.16
N VAL A 474 7.39 20.64 -18.29
CA VAL A 474 6.04 20.88 -18.83
C VAL A 474 5.35 19.56 -19.20
N ILE A 475 6.01 18.65 -19.93
CA ILE A 475 5.42 17.35 -20.29
C ILE A 475 5.12 16.53 -19.03
N TYR A 476 6.06 16.48 -18.08
CA TYR A 476 5.86 15.80 -16.81
C TYR A 476 4.69 16.40 -16.01
N PHE A 477 4.57 17.73 -15.99
CA PHE A 477 3.46 18.42 -15.33
C PHE A 477 2.12 18.16 -16.05
N VAL A 478 2.11 18.16 -17.38
CA VAL A 478 0.95 17.76 -18.20
C VAL A 478 0.57 16.31 -17.91
N VAL A 479 1.55 15.42 -17.81
CA VAL A 479 1.36 14.02 -17.41
C VAL A 479 0.78 13.91 -16.01
N ILE A 480 1.29 14.68 -15.04
CA ILE A 480 0.69 14.75 -13.71
C ILE A 480 -0.75 15.20 -13.85
N ILE A 481 -1.05 16.34 -14.49
CA ILE A 481 -2.41 16.83 -14.67
C ILE A 481 -3.29 15.76 -15.32
N PHE A 482 -2.82 15.12 -16.38
CA PHE A 482 -3.54 14.03 -17.03
C PHE A 482 -3.83 12.89 -16.04
N THR A 483 -2.83 12.44 -15.26
CA THR A 483 -3.07 11.41 -14.25
C THR A 483 -4.06 11.87 -13.18
N LEU A 484 -3.95 13.11 -12.71
CA LEU A 484 -4.78 13.64 -11.62
C LEU A 484 -6.23 13.87 -12.04
N PHE A 485 -6.47 14.30 -13.27
CA PHE A 485 -7.79 14.76 -13.71
C PHE A 485 -8.48 13.79 -14.67
N VAL A 486 -7.72 12.96 -15.39
CA VAL A 486 -8.24 12.15 -16.51
C VAL A 486 -8.07 10.65 -16.27
N LEU A 487 -6.96 10.23 -15.65
CA LEU A 487 -6.69 8.80 -15.49
C LEU A 487 -7.56 8.16 -14.40
N LYS A 488 -8.56 7.41 -14.84
CA LYS A 488 -9.38 6.49 -14.05
C LYS A 488 -8.69 5.12 -14.04
N ILE A 489 -8.33 4.62 -12.85
CA ILE A 489 -7.79 3.27 -12.66
C ILE A 489 -8.95 2.39 -12.14
N PRO A 490 -9.66 1.63 -12.99
CA PRO A 490 -10.84 0.88 -12.56
C PRO A 490 -10.49 -0.40 -11.81
N HIS A 491 -11.29 -0.83 -10.85
CA HIS A 491 -11.08 -2.12 -10.17
C HIS A 491 -11.35 -3.32 -11.10
N HIS A 492 -12.43 -3.31 -11.89
CA HIS A 492 -12.89 -4.53 -12.60
C HIS A 492 -13.57 -4.30 -13.98
N SER A 493 -13.81 -3.06 -14.43
CA SER A 493 -14.67 -2.84 -15.61
C SER A 493 -13.94 -3.06 -16.95
N HIS A 494 -14.41 -4.03 -17.74
CA HIS A 494 -14.01 -4.24 -19.14
C HIS A 494 -14.22 -3.01 -20.03
N PHE A 495 -15.19 -2.16 -19.67
CA PHE A 495 -15.46 -0.90 -20.34
C PHE A 495 -14.70 0.22 -19.65
N TRP A 496 -13.52 0.54 -20.19
CA TRP A 496 -12.94 1.86 -20.01
C TRP A 496 -13.78 2.83 -20.84
N ASP A 497 -14.72 3.50 -20.19
CA ASP A 497 -15.44 4.59 -20.84
C ASP A 497 -14.43 5.73 -21.09
N TRP A 498 -14.14 6.00 -22.36
CA TRP A 498 -13.31 7.11 -22.82
C TRP A 498 -14.04 8.45 -22.75
N SER A 499 -15.24 8.51 -22.15
CA SER A 499 -15.81 9.79 -21.80
C SER A 499 -14.77 10.53 -20.94
N PHE A 500 -14.05 11.45 -21.58
CA PHE A 500 -13.09 12.39 -21.01
C PHE A 500 -13.85 13.36 -20.09
N LYS A 501 -14.69 12.84 -19.21
CA LYS A 501 -15.23 13.60 -18.10
C LYS A 501 -14.11 13.63 -17.09
N PRO A 502 -13.50 14.81 -16.85
CA PRO A 502 -12.48 14.91 -15.84
C PRO A 502 -13.12 14.46 -14.53
N TRP A 503 -12.61 13.41 -13.88
CA TRP A 503 -13.35 12.86 -12.74
C TRP A 503 -13.50 13.91 -11.64
N VAL A 504 -12.53 14.82 -11.48
CA VAL A 504 -12.67 15.94 -10.53
C VAL A 504 -13.91 16.78 -10.84
N VAL A 505 -14.31 16.93 -12.10
CA VAL A 505 -15.56 17.59 -12.49
C VAL A 505 -16.77 16.74 -12.10
N ASP A 506 -16.72 15.41 -12.26
CA ASP A 506 -17.80 14.53 -11.80
C ASP A 506 -17.91 14.51 -10.27
N LEU A 507 -16.78 14.45 -9.55
CA LEU A 507 -16.69 14.56 -8.10
C LEU A 507 -17.26 15.91 -7.62
N LEU A 508 -16.82 17.02 -8.22
CA LEU A 508 -17.36 18.35 -7.90
C LEU A 508 -18.84 18.47 -8.27
N ARG A 509 -19.29 17.83 -9.35
CA ARG A 509 -20.69 17.82 -9.77
C ARG A 509 -21.53 17.03 -8.79
N GLU A 510 -21.07 15.87 -8.33
CA GLU A 510 -21.72 15.08 -7.28
C GLU A 510 -21.81 15.87 -5.98
N GLU A 511 -20.74 16.55 -5.57
CA GLU A 511 -20.74 17.43 -4.39
C GLU A 511 -21.70 18.64 -4.55
N VAL A 512 -21.74 19.27 -5.73
CA VAL A 512 -22.68 20.37 -6.00
C VAL A 512 -24.13 19.88 -5.99
N ASN A 513 -24.39 18.72 -6.59
CA ASN A 513 -25.72 18.10 -6.57
C ASN A 513 -26.11 17.70 -5.15
N PHE A 514 -25.16 17.23 -4.34
CA PHE A 514 -25.35 16.95 -2.93
C PHE A 514 -25.74 18.20 -2.13
N VAL A 515 -25.03 19.31 -2.29
CA VAL A 515 -25.39 20.58 -1.65
C VAL A 515 -26.79 21.02 -2.06
N ARG A 516 -27.18 20.83 -3.33
CA ARG A 516 -28.56 21.11 -3.78
C ARG A 516 -29.60 20.20 -3.12
N GLU A 517 -29.33 18.90 -3.00
CA GLU A 517 -30.24 17.95 -2.33
C GLU A 517 -30.43 18.30 -0.84
N ILE A 518 -29.36 18.66 -0.12
CA ILE A 518 -29.48 19.15 1.26
C ILE A 518 -30.34 20.41 1.33
N ILE A 519 -30.11 21.37 0.42
CA ILE A 519 -30.89 22.61 0.38
C ILE A 519 -32.37 22.29 0.11
N ARG A 520 -32.68 21.38 -0.83
CA ARG A 520 -34.06 20.94 -1.10
C ARG A 520 -34.72 20.28 0.10
N MET A 521 -34.03 19.37 0.78
CA MET A 521 -34.54 18.71 1.99
C MET A 521 -34.83 19.73 3.09
N LYS A 522 -33.98 20.75 3.25
CA LYS A 522 -34.16 21.80 4.26
C LYS A 522 -35.30 22.76 3.91
N VAL A 523 -35.50 23.07 2.63
CA VAL A 523 -36.63 23.90 2.14
C VAL A 523 -37.97 23.19 2.35
N ASN A 524 -38.04 21.87 2.16
CA ASN A 524 -39.27 21.10 2.40
C ASN A 524 -39.60 20.87 3.89
N LEU A 525 -38.67 21.21 4.80
CA LEU A 525 -38.84 21.09 6.26
C LEU A 525 -39.12 22.44 6.94
N MET A 526 -39.16 23.54 6.19
CA MET A 526 -39.61 24.84 6.69
C MET A 526 -41.08 25.02 6.28
N PRO A 527 -42.01 25.19 7.23
CA PRO A 527 -43.45 25.32 6.98
C PRO A 527 -43.82 26.60 6.22
#